data_AF-A0A835RCM1-F1
#
_entry.id   AF-A0A835RCM1-F1
#
_cell.length_a   1.000
_cell.length_b   1.000
_cell.length_c   1.000
_cell.angle_alpha   90.00
_cell.angle_beta   90.00
_cell.angle_gamma   90.00
#
_symmetry.space_group_name_H-M   'P 1'
#
loop_
_entity.id
_entity.type
_entity.pdbx_description
1 polymer ?
#
loop_
_entity_poly.entity_id
_entity_poly.type
_entity_poly.pdbx_seq_one_letter_code
_entity_poly.pdbx_strand_id
1 'polypeptide(L)'
;MVGARRRPIPVIKLKKNQLGTSLGSIVGRALYRDPLPLWKNATGEVADFTTHFSFSINVLKQTYFGDGLAFFLVPYSSIVPPFSASGNLGLANDSSATNASSDKGSNFVAVEFDTFPNYWDPSDDHVAIDVNFVLSAATVTWNSSFNDGRTENAYVMKLFVMLSRAD
;
A
#
# COMPACT_ATOMS: atom_id res chain seq x y z
N MET A 1 -18.14 -31.36 27.85
CA MET A 1 -17.96 -30.92 26.45
C MET A 1 -16.98 -29.76 26.45
N VAL A 2 -15.73 -29.99 26.01
CA VAL A 2 -14.72 -28.92 25.93
C VAL A 2 -14.85 -28.27 24.56
N GLY A 3 -15.25 -27.00 24.53
CA GLY A 3 -15.38 -26.24 23.30
C GLY A 3 -14.04 -26.15 22.57
N ALA A 4 -14.01 -26.60 21.32
CA ALA A 4 -12.83 -26.49 20.47
C ALA A 4 -12.43 -25.01 20.33
N ARG A 5 -11.32 -24.62 20.95
CA ARG A 5 -10.67 -23.33 20.65
C ARG A 5 -10.26 -23.38 19.18
N ARG A 6 -10.98 -22.64 18.33
CA ARG A 6 -10.55 -22.39 16.94
C ARG A 6 -9.15 -21.78 17.01
N ARG A 7 -8.17 -22.44 16.38
CA ARG A 7 -6.85 -21.84 16.22
C ARG A 7 -7.04 -20.54 15.42
N PRO A 8 -6.49 -19.40 15.88
CA PRO A 8 -6.59 -18.18 15.12
C PRO A 8 -5.92 -18.39 13.76
N ILE A 9 -6.61 -17.96 12.69
CA ILE A 9 -6.03 -17.91 11.35
C ILE A 9 -4.79 -17.00 11.43
N PRO A 10 -3.61 -17.45 10.97
CA PRO A 10 -2.43 -16.59 10.95
C PRO A 10 -2.72 -15.36 10.08
N VAL A 11 -2.58 -14.17 10.66
CA VAL A 11 -2.75 -12.89 9.96
C VAL A 11 -1.46 -12.09 10.07
N ILE A 12 -1.07 -11.42 8.98
CA ILE A 12 0.03 -10.46 8.99
C ILE A 12 -0.53 -9.15 9.56
N LYS A 13 0.02 -8.69 10.68
CA LYS A 13 -0.33 -7.41 11.28
C LYS A 13 0.72 -6.37 10.90
N LEU A 14 0.35 -5.42 10.05
CA LEU A 14 1.24 -4.32 9.64
C LEU A 14 1.42 -3.29 10.76
N LYS A 15 0.30 -2.85 11.37
CA LYS A 15 0.30 -1.87 12.46
C LYS A 15 -0.30 -2.48 13.73
N LYS A 16 0.15 -2.02 14.90
CA LYS A 16 -0.50 -2.36 16.18
C LYS A 16 -1.87 -1.69 16.22
N ASN A 17 -2.85 -2.37 16.79
CA ASN A 17 -4.20 -1.85 16.99
C ASN A 17 -4.56 -2.01 18.47
N GLN A 18 -4.52 -0.93 19.24
CA GLN A 18 -4.76 -0.93 20.69
C GLN A 18 -5.66 0.26 21.07
N LEU A 19 -6.66 0.01 21.92
CA LEU A 19 -7.54 1.03 22.48
C LEU A 19 -6.85 1.77 23.64
N GLY A 20 -7.03 3.10 23.72
CA GLY A 20 -6.66 3.90 24.90
C GLY A 20 -5.18 4.29 25.00
N THR A 21 -4.36 3.94 24.03
CA THR A 21 -2.97 4.42 23.90
C THR A 21 -2.84 5.32 22.67
N SER A 22 -2.17 6.47 22.83
CA SER A 22 -1.67 7.22 21.68
C SER A 22 -0.66 6.34 20.95
N LEU A 23 -1.09 5.72 19.87
CA LEU A 23 -0.19 5.10 18.92
C LEU A 23 0.44 6.28 18.17
N GLY A 24 1.65 6.67 18.55
CA GLY A 24 2.43 7.61 17.74
C GLY A 24 2.56 7.10 16.29
N SER A 25 3.17 7.89 15.42
CA SER A 25 3.40 7.57 14.02
C SER A 25 4.12 6.21 13.81
N ILE A 26 3.36 5.11 13.74
CA ILE A 26 3.87 3.74 13.60
C ILE A 26 3.86 3.30 12.13
N VAL A 27 4.96 2.69 11.71
CA VAL A 27 5.12 2.10 10.38
C VAL A 27 5.39 0.61 10.52
N GLY A 28 4.78 -0.19 9.66
CA GLY A 28 5.13 -1.58 9.49
C GLY A 28 5.06 -1.98 8.03
N ARG A 29 6.01 -2.82 7.62
CA ARG A 29 6.09 -3.37 6.27
C ARG A 29 6.33 -4.86 6.35
N ALA A 30 5.74 -5.60 5.42
CA ALA A 30 6.02 -7.01 5.19
C ALA A 30 6.50 -7.16 3.74
N LEU A 31 7.65 -7.82 3.55
CA LEU A 31 8.28 -8.01 2.25
C LEU A 31 8.38 -9.50 1.95
N TYR A 32 8.21 -9.87 0.68
CA TYR A 32 8.62 -11.19 0.22
C TYR A 32 10.15 -11.29 0.29
N ARG A 33 10.66 -12.45 0.72
CA ARG A 33 12.08 -12.60 1.08
C ARG A 33 13.00 -12.47 -0.13
N ASP A 34 12.61 -13.05 -1.26
CA ASP A 34 13.48 -13.20 -2.42
C ASP A 34 13.18 -12.10 -3.46
N PRO A 35 14.18 -11.54 -4.16
CA PRO A 35 13.96 -10.50 -5.15
C PRO A 35 13.15 -11.01 -6.36
N LEU A 36 12.30 -10.15 -6.92
CA LEU A 36 11.51 -10.44 -8.11
C LEU A 36 12.09 -9.67 -9.31
N PRO A 37 12.65 -10.34 -10.33
CA PRO A 37 13.13 -9.69 -11.54
C PRO A 37 11.95 -9.15 -12.36
N LEU A 38 11.80 -7.83 -12.43
CA LEU A 38 10.68 -7.19 -13.14
C LEU A 38 10.98 -6.91 -14.62
N TRP A 39 12.25 -6.84 -15.01
CA TRP A 39 12.67 -6.66 -16.40
C TRP A 39 14.09 -7.17 -16.64
N LYS A 40 14.45 -7.37 -17.92
CA LYS A 40 15.82 -7.68 -18.37
C LYS A 40 16.30 -6.59 -19.32
N ASN A 41 17.29 -5.80 -18.87
CA ASN A 41 17.88 -4.73 -19.70
C ASN A 41 18.43 -5.23 -21.04
N ALA A 42 18.99 -6.45 -21.08
CA ALA A 42 19.62 -6.99 -22.27
C ALA A 42 18.63 -7.32 -23.40
N THR A 43 17.38 -7.66 -23.07
CA THR A 43 16.36 -8.07 -24.05
C THR A 43 15.18 -7.12 -24.14
N GLY A 44 15.04 -6.18 -23.20
CA GLY A 44 13.86 -5.33 -23.08
C GLY A 44 12.61 -6.06 -22.58
N GLU A 45 12.73 -7.34 -22.20
CA GLU A 45 11.62 -8.11 -21.63
C GLU A 45 11.18 -7.51 -20.30
N VAL A 46 9.87 -7.42 -20.09
CA VAL A 46 9.27 -6.96 -18.85
C VAL A 46 8.29 -8.02 -18.34
N ALA A 47 8.33 -8.32 -17.05
CA ALA A 47 7.49 -9.34 -16.43
C ALA A 47 6.04 -8.85 -16.25
N ASP A 48 5.09 -9.72 -16.54
CA ASP A 48 3.71 -9.58 -16.09
C ASP A 48 3.55 -10.18 -14.70
N PHE A 49 2.64 -9.61 -13.91
CA PHE A 49 2.33 -10.18 -12.60
C PHE A 49 0.86 -10.00 -12.25
N THR A 50 0.40 -10.87 -11.37
CA THR A 50 -0.87 -10.78 -10.68
C THR A 50 -0.64 -11.14 -9.23
N THR A 51 -1.16 -10.31 -8.33
CA THR A 51 -1.22 -10.63 -6.90
C THR A 51 -2.66 -10.50 -6.43
N HIS A 52 -3.02 -11.37 -5.48
CA HIS A 52 -4.30 -11.35 -4.81
C HIS A 52 -4.07 -11.45 -3.31
N PHE A 53 -4.73 -10.59 -2.56
CA PHE A 53 -4.71 -10.63 -1.12
C PHE A 53 -6.05 -10.15 -0.55
N SER A 54 -6.36 -10.65 0.64
CA SER A 54 -7.47 -10.16 1.45
C SER A 54 -6.92 -9.37 2.62
N PHE A 55 -7.59 -8.28 2.97
CA PHE A 55 -7.19 -7.44 4.10
C PHE A 55 -8.41 -6.95 4.88
N SER A 56 -8.15 -6.36 6.04
CA SER A 56 -9.17 -5.72 6.86
C SER A 56 -8.55 -4.59 7.65
N ILE A 57 -9.19 -3.41 7.62
CA ILE A 57 -8.81 -2.25 8.44
C ILE A 57 -9.89 -2.07 9.50
N ASN A 58 -9.51 -1.98 10.76
CA ASN A 58 -10.45 -1.83 11.87
C ASN A 58 -9.97 -0.72 12.80
N VAL A 59 -10.72 0.37 12.84
CA VAL A 59 -10.35 1.57 13.59
C VAL A 59 -10.82 1.54 15.05
N LEU A 60 -11.38 0.42 15.53
CA LEU A 60 -11.84 0.21 16.92
C LEU A 60 -12.76 1.32 17.47
N LYS A 61 -13.60 1.91 16.61
CA LYS A 61 -14.51 3.04 16.93
C LYS A 61 -13.78 4.34 17.31
N GLN A 62 -12.52 4.51 16.92
CA GLN A 62 -11.84 5.79 17.05
C GLN A 62 -12.46 6.81 16.09
N THR A 63 -12.51 8.07 16.52
CA THR A 63 -13.03 9.19 15.71
C THR A 63 -11.95 9.84 14.84
N TYR A 64 -10.68 9.58 15.14
CA TYR A 64 -9.53 9.98 14.34
C TYR A 64 -8.71 8.72 14.07
N PHE A 65 -8.53 8.38 12.80
CA PHE A 65 -7.92 7.15 12.36
C PHE A 65 -7.21 7.37 11.03
N GLY A 66 -6.43 6.38 10.61
CA GLY A 66 -5.65 6.43 9.39
C GLY A 66 -4.39 5.58 9.52
N ASP A 67 -3.53 5.53 8.51
CA ASP A 67 -3.67 6.22 7.22
C ASP A 67 -3.92 5.22 6.08
N GLY A 68 -4.18 3.95 6.40
CA GLY A 68 -4.40 2.89 5.41
C GLY A 68 -3.22 1.93 5.24
N LEU A 69 -3.16 1.29 4.08
CA LEU A 69 -2.14 0.30 3.67
C LEU A 69 -1.88 0.37 2.16
N ALA A 70 -0.75 -0.21 1.74
CA ALA A 70 -0.43 -0.32 0.31
C ALA A 70 0.18 -1.69 -0.03
N PHE A 71 -0.12 -2.18 -1.23
CA PHE A 71 0.72 -3.17 -1.92
C PHE A 71 1.77 -2.40 -2.74
N PHE A 72 3.04 -2.79 -2.66
CA PHE A 72 4.10 -2.01 -3.29
C PHE A 72 5.23 -2.87 -3.86
N LEU A 73 5.93 -2.30 -4.84
CA LEU A 73 7.18 -2.77 -5.42
C LEU A 73 8.26 -1.74 -5.14
N VAL A 74 9.39 -2.18 -4.59
CA VAL A 74 10.56 -1.36 -4.26
C VAL A 74 11.84 -2.09 -4.65
N PRO A 75 12.97 -1.38 -4.81
CA PRO A 75 14.28 -2.01 -4.94
C PRO A 75 14.53 -3.03 -3.83
N TYR A 76 15.14 -4.17 -4.20
CA TYR A 76 15.52 -5.19 -3.23
C TYR A 76 16.48 -4.60 -2.20
N SER A 77 16.41 -5.09 -0.95
CA SER A 77 17.10 -4.52 0.22
C SER A 77 16.65 -3.11 0.64
N SER A 78 15.46 -2.66 0.24
CA SER A 78 14.86 -1.40 0.71
C SER A 78 14.59 -1.39 2.21
N ILE A 79 14.97 -0.29 2.87
CA ILE A 79 14.66 0.01 4.27
C ILE A 79 13.45 0.94 4.38
N VAL A 80 12.83 1.03 5.56
CA VAL A 80 11.73 1.98 5.79
C VAL A 80 12.33 3.38 5.68
N PRO A 81 11.83 4.27 4.80
CA PRO A 81 12.36 5.62 4.72
C PRO A 81 12.16 6.37 6.04
N PRO A 82 13.07 7.27 6.44
CA PRO A 82 12.84 8.10 7.62
C PRO A 82 11.65 9.03 7.39
N PHE A 83 10.90 9.34 8.45
CA PHE A 83 9.73 10.22 8.40
C PHE A 83 8.68 9.78 7.34
N SER A 84 8.46 8.46 7.26
CA SER A 84 7.54 7.84 6.29
C SER A 84 6.26 7.32 6.93
N ALA A 85 5.95 7.77 8.14
CA ALA A 85 4.72 7.37 8.79
C ALA A 85 3.52 8.13 8.23
N SER A 86 2.35 7.77 8.75
CA SER A 86 1.08 8.37 8.37
C SER A 86 0.77 8.22 6.88
N GLY A 87 0.22 9.26 6.22
CA GLY A 87 -0.10 9.27 4.78
C GLY A 87 1.06 8.97 3.83
N ASN A 88 2.30 8.83 4.33
CA ASN A 88 3.41 8.32 3.53
C ASN A 88 3.46 6.79 3.42
N LEU A 89 2.62 6.08 4.19
CA LEU A 89 2.43 4.62 4.17
C LEU A 89 3.69 3.76 4.32
N GLY A 90 4.79 4.33 4.84
CA GLY A 90 6.09 3.67 4.92
C GLY A 90 6.86 3.61 3.60
N LEU A 91 6.44 4.39 2.59
CA LEU A 91 6.92 4.36 1.20
C LEU A 91 7.73 5.61 0.82
N ALA A 92 7.35 6.78 1.33
CA ALA A 92 8.00 8.04 0.99
C ALA A 92 8.50 8.79 2.23
N ASN A 93 9.52 9.63 2.06
CA ASN A 93 9.91 10.59 3.08
C ASN A 93 9.05 11.85 2.98
N ASP A 94 8.46 12.30 4.09
CA ASP A 94 7.59 13.49 4.17
C ASP A 94 8.10 14.71 3.39
N SER A 95 9.42 14.96 3.41
CA SER A 95 10.03 16.15 2.77
C SER A 95 10.00 16.13 1.24
N SER A 96 9.75 14.98 0.61
CA SER A 96 9.68 14.84 -0.86
C SER A 96 8.42 14.11 -1.34
N ALA A 97 7.57 13.66 -0.44
CA ALA A 97 6.48 12.73 -0.75
C ALA A 97 5.43 13.27 -1.72
N THR A 98 5.16 14.57 -1.70
CA THR A 98 4.15 15.23 -2.55
C THR A 98 4.75 16.10 -3.66
N ASN A 99 6.08 16.14 -3.78
CA ASN A 99 6.75 16.97 -4.78
C ASN A 99 7.12 16.13 -6.02
N ALA A 100 6.12 15.87 -6.87
CA ALA A 100 6.28 15.12 -8.11
C ALA A 100 7.19 15.80 -9.16
N SER A 101 7.57 17.06 -8.93
CA SER A 101 8.53 17.80 -9.78
C SER A 101 9.99 17.64 -9.33
N SER A 102 10.24 16.94 -8.22
CA SER A 102 11.59 16.73 -7.70
C SER A 102 12.21 15.42 -8.22
N ASP A 103 13.50 15.44 -8.52
CA ASP A 103 14.28 14.22 -8.82
C ASP A 103 14.51 13.32 -7.59
N LYS A 104 13.78 13.57 -6.48
CA LYS A 104 13.96 12.94 -5.16
C LYS A 104 12.82 11.98 -4.78
N GLY A 105 12.11 11.44 -5.76
CA GLY A 105 11.08 10.42 -5.54
C GLY A 105 11.63 9.18 -4.84
N SER A 106 10.78 8.44 -4.13
CA SER A 106 11.21 7.36 -3.22
C SER A 106 11.36 5.98 -3.90
N ASN A 107 11.47 5.94 -5.24
CA ASN A 107 11.66 4.73 -6.07
C ASN A 107 10.73 3.57 -5.68
N PHE A 108 9.43 3.75 -5.92
CA PHE A 108 8.44 2.72 -5.68
C PHE A 108 7.28 2.82 -6.67
N VAL A 109 6.56 1.72 -6.83
CA VAL A 109 5.22 1.71 -7.40
C VAL A 109 4.31 1.06 -6.37
N ALA A 110 3.16 1.67 -6.09
CA ALA A 110 2.22 1.14 -5.12
C ALA A 110 0.77 1.22 -5.61
N VAL A 111 -0.05 0.35 -5.02
CA VAL A 111 -1.49 0.49 -5.00
C VAL A 111 -1.89 0.72 -3.54
N GLU A 112 -2.34 1.92 -3.22
CA GLU A 112 -2.76 2.31 -1.89
C GLU A 112 -4.26 2.14 -1.68
N PHE A 113 -4.61 1.85 -0.43
CA PHE A 113 -5.97 1.79 0.10
C PHE A 113 -5.99 2.78 1.27
N ASP A 114 -6.20 4.04 0.91
CA ASP A 114 -6.14 5.16 1.84
C ASP A 114 -7.46 5.28 2.63
N THR A 115 -7.34 5.74 3.87
CA THR A 115 -8.44 5.91 4.82
C THR A 115 -8.45 7.27 5.50
N PHE A 116 -7.58 8.18 5.09
CA PHE A 116 -7.41 9.49 5.70
C PHE A 116 -7.21 10.56 4.63
N PRO A 117 -8.05 11.62 4.60
CA PRO A 117 -7.95 12.67 3.59
C PRO A 117 -6.82 13.66 3.92
N ASN A 118 -5.58 13.36 3.53
CA ASN A 118 -4.52 14.36 3.53
C ASN A 118 -4.84 15.48 2.52
N TYR A 119 -4.13 16.62 2.61
CA TYR A 119 -4.42 17.79 1.76
C TYR A 119 -4.18 17.54 0.26
N TRP A 120 -3.48 16.46 -0.09
CA TRP A 120 -3.21 16.05 -1.46
C TRP A 120 -4.19 14.99 -1.99
N ASP A 121 -5.05 14.44 -1.12
CA ASP A 121 -5.96 13.36 -1.48
C ASP A 121 -7.28 13.87 -2.06
N PRO A 122 -7.93 13.08 -2.93
CA PRO A 122 -9.20 13.46 -3.52
C PRO A 122 -10.39 13.31 -2.57
N SER A 123 -10.30 12.40 -1.58
CA SER A 123 -11.38 12.01 -0.66
C SER A 123 -10.85 11.16 0.50
N ASP A 124 -11.66 10.99 1.55
CA ASP A 124 -11.34 10.19 2.74
C ASP A 124 -10.89 8.76 2.43
N ASP A 125 -11.81 7.89 1.98
CA ASP A 125 -11.51 6.52 1.60
C ASP A 125 -11.33 6.46 0.06
N HIS A 126 -10.15 6.05 -0.41
CA HIS A 126 -9.88 5.93 -1.84
C HIS A 126 -8.84 4.84 -2.16
N VAL A 127 -8.79 4.44 -3.43
CA VAL A 127 -7.77 3.54 -3.97
C VAL A 127 -6.97 4.29 -5.01
N ALA A 128 -5.64 4.19 -4.96
CA ALA A 128 -4.78 4.94 -5.85
C ALA A 128 -3.59 4.13 -6.36
N ILE A 129 -3.01 4.62 -7.47
CA ILE A 129 -1.76 4.13 -8.03
C ILE A 129 -0.70 5.20 -7.84
N ASP A 130 0.36 4.83 -7.14
CA ASP A 130 1.44 5.74 -6.79
C ASP A 130 2.70 5.39 -7.56
N VAL A 131 3.36 6.41 -8.10
CA VAL A 131 4.62 6.26 -8.84
C VAL A 131 5.63 7.23 -8.25
N ASN A 132 6.53 6.71 -7.41
CA ASN A 132 7.60 7.40 -6.69
C ASN A 132 7.17 8.42 -5.62
N PHE A 133 5.89 8.82 -5.59
CA PHE A 133 5.30 9.84 -4.73
C PHE A 133 3.95 9.34 -4.21
N VAL A 134 3.55 9.77 -3.02
CA VAL A 134 2.19 9.50 -2.48
C VAL A 134 1.15 10.48 -3.05
N LEU A 135 1.60 11.45 -3.85
CA LEU A 135 0.72 12.13 -4.77
C LEU A 135 0.40 11.15 -5.91
N SER A 136 -0.78 10.54 -5.85
CA SER A 136 -1.15 9.44 -6.73
C SER A 136 -1.21 9.86 -8.21
N ALA A 137 -0.74 8.98 -9.10
CA ALA A 137 -0.83 9.16 -10.55
C ALA A 137 -2.25 8.92 -11.09
N ALA A 138 -3.02 8.08 -10.41
CA ALA A 138 -4.42 7.82 -10.67
C ALA A 138 -5.13 7.43 -9.37
N THR A 139 -6.39 7.81 -9.23
CA THR A 139 -7.17 7.58 -8.01
C THR A 139 -8.64 7.31 -8.33
N VAL A 140 -9.31 6.59 -7.44
CA VAL A 140 -10.76 6.39 -7.45
C VAL A 140 -11.28 6.42 -6.01
N THR A 141 -12.31 7.24 -5.78
CA THR A 141 -13.01 7.28 -4.49
C THR A 141 -13.66 5.93 -4.21
N TRP A 142 -13.46 5.44 -2.98
CA TRP A 142 -14.12 4.23 -2.51
C TRP A 142 -15.46 4.60 -1.88
N ASN A 143 -16.57 4.32 -2.56
CA ASN A 143 -17.92 4.69 -2.14
C ASN A 143 -18.48 3.85 -0.96
N SER A 144 -17.60 3.27 -0.15
CA SER A 144 -17.92 2.51 1.05
C SER A 144 -16.92 2.91 2.13
N SER A 145 -16.69 2.07 3.13
CA SER A 145 -15.58 2.28 4.04
C SER A 145 -14.70 1.06 4.22
N PHE A 146 -13.40 1.29 4.30
CA PHE A 146 -12.41 0.28 4.67
C PHE A 146 -12.36 0.02 6.18
N ASN A 147 -12.92 0.94 6.99
CA ASN A 147 -12.56 1.11 8.40
C ASN A 147 -13.37 0.25 9.39
N ASP A 148 -14.38 -0.47 8.91
CA ASP A 148 -15.35 -1.20 9.75
C ASP A 148 -14.93 -2.65 10.11
N GLY A 149 -13.75 -3.07 9.69
CA GLY A 149 -13.23 -4.41 9.96
C GLY A 149 -13.81 -5.50 9.06
N ARG A 150 -14.53 -5.14 7.98
CA ARG A 150 -14.87 -6.11 6.93
C ARG A 150 -13.62 -6.60 6.22
N THR A 151 -13.73 -7.78 5.63
CA THR A 151 -12.67 -8.33 4.76
C THR A 151 -12.88 -7.83 3.35
N GLU A 152 -11.88 -7.16 2.83
CA GLU A 152 -11.81 -6.70 1.45
C GLU A 152 -10.88 -7.63 0.65
N ASN A 153 -11.14 -7.75 -0.67
CA ASN A 153 -10.33 -8.56 -1.58
C ASN A 153 -9.77 -7.67 -2.68
N ALA A 154 -8.45 -7.71 -2.87
CA ALA A 154 -7.75 -6.91 -3.87
C ALA A 154 -7.03 -7.80 -4.87
N TYR A 155 -7.19 -7.47 -6.16
CA TYR A 155 -6.44 -8.03 -7.26
C TYR A 155 -5.62 -6.91 -7.90
N VAL A 156 -4.30 -7.02 -7.86
CA VAL A 156 -3.40 -6.08 -8.54
C VAL A 156 -2.71 -6.81 -9.67
N MET A 157 -2.91 -6.29 -10.88
CA MET A 157 -2.44 -6.90 -12.12
C MET A 157 -1.67 -5.87 -12.93
N LYS A 158 -0.61 -6.32 -13.57
CA LYS A 158 0.11 -5.55 -14.57
C LYS A 158 0.37 -6.46 -15.76
N LEU A 159 -0.20 -6.06 -16.90
CA LEU A 159 -0.21 -6.81 -18.15
C LEU A 159 0.43 -5.98 -19.25
N PHE A 160 1.51 -6.49 -19.84
CA PHE A 160 2.07 -5.99 -21.08
C PHE A 160 1.42 -6.72 -22.26
N VAL A 161 0.40 -6.09 -22.86
CA VAL A 161 -0.06 -6.53 -24.18
C VAL A 161 0.88 -5.94 -25.22
N MET A 162 1.69 -6.79 -25.86
CA MET A 162 2.37 -6.43 -27.09
C MET A 162 1.30 -6.15 -28.16
N LEU A 163 0.94 -4.88 -28.35
CA LEU A 163 0.30 -4.47 -29.60
C LEU A 163 1.37 -4.65 -30.68
N SER A 164 1.30 -5.76 -31.42
CA SER A 164 2.08 -5.90 -32.65
C SER A 164 1.77 -4.68 -33.51
N ARG A 165 2.77 -3.84 -33.78
CA ARG A 165 2.69 -2.93 -34.91
C ARG A 165 2.46 -3.82 -36.13
N ALA A 166 1.31 -3.68 -36.77
CA ALA A 166 1.19 -4.10 -38.14
C ALA A 166 2.11 -3.19 -38.95
N ASP A 167 3.11 -3.78 -39.58
CA ASP A 167 3.98 -3.12 -40.54
C ASP A 167 3.19 -2.62 -41.76
#